data_AF-A0A141RMB8-F1
#
_entry.id   AF-A0A141RMB8-F1
#
_cell.length_a   1.000
_cell.length_b   1.000
_cell.length_c   1.000
_cell.angle_alpha   90.00
_cell.angle_beta   90.00
_cell.angle_gamma   90.00
#
_symmetry.space_group_name_H-M   'P 1'
#
loop_
_entity.id
_entity.type
_entity.pdbx_description
1 polymer ?
#
loop_
_entity_poly.entity_id
_entity_poly.type
_entity_poly.pdbx_seq_one_letter_code
_entity_poly.pdbx_strand_id
1 'polypeptide(L)'
;EFDEVWEKFDDMMEWLAGVYVNALNIIHYMHDKYAYEKLEMALHDRKVTRWFATGIAGLSVVADSLSAIKYAKVKPIRDENGIAVDFEIEGDFPKYGNDDDRVDSLAAKVVSTFMNKIRKHPTYRQSVPT
;
A
#
# COMPACT_ATOMS: atom_id res chain seq x y z
N GLU A 1 -4.77 20.31 -7.83
CA GLU A 1 -3.52 19.55 -8.05
C GLU A 1 -3.44 18.35 -7.12
N PHE A 2 -3.44 18.53 -5.80
CA PHE A 2 -3.50 17.41 -4.84
C PHE A 2 -4.65 16.42 -5.12
N ASP A 3 -5.88 16.91 -5.29
CA ASP A 3 -7.04 16.02 -5.50
C ASP A 3 -6.92 15.20 -6.78
N GLU A 4 -6.35 15.76 -7.85
CA GLU A 4 -6.10 15.06 -9.11
C GLU A 4 -5.07 13.95 -8.94
N VAL A 5 -3.97 14.22 -8.23
CA VAL A 5 -2.95 13.21 -7.92
C VAL A 5 -3.53 12.12 -7.03
N TRP A 6 -4.31 12.50 -6.01
CA TRP A 6 -4.95 11.57 -5.10
C TRP A 6 -5.94 10.65 -5.83
N GLU A 7 -6.76 11.18 -6.74
CA GLU A 7 -7.72 10.39 -7.52
C GLU A 7 -7.00 9.35 -8.39
N LYS A 8 -5.96 9.75 -9.13
CA LYS A 8 -5.15 8.83 -9.94
C LYS A 8 -4.41 7.80 -9.09
N PHE A 9 -3.93 8.20 -7.92
CA PHE A 9 -3.27 7.31 -6.98
C PHE A 9 -4.25 6.29 -6.38
N ASP A 10 -5.47 6.70 -6.05
CA ASP A 10 -6.53 5.80 -5.56
C ASP A 10 -6.94 4.75 -6.60
N ASP A 11 -7.06 5.14 -7.87
CA ASP A 11 -7.33 4.23 -8.98
C ASP A 11 -6.20 3.20 -9.14
N MET A 12 -4.94 3.64 -9.12
CA MET A 12 -3.79 2.75 -9.18
C MET A 12 -3.74 1.78 -8.00
N MET A 13 -4.09 2.23 -6.79
CA MET A 13 -4.20 1.37 -5.61
C MET A 13 -5.27 0.30 -5.76
N GLU A 14 -6.37 0.57 -6.47
CA GLU A 14 -7.42 -0.43 -6.74
C GLU A 14 -6.88 -1.56 -7.61
N TRP A 15 -6.18 -1.21 -8.69
CA TRP A 15 -5.52 -2.18 -9.56
C TRP A 15 -4.45 -2.98 -8.79
N LEU A 16 -3.59 -2.30 -8.04
CA LEU A 16 -2.51 -2.92 -7.28
C LEU A 16 -3.03 -3.93 -6.25
N ALA A 17 -4.10 -3.61 -5.53
CA ALA A 17 -4.72 -4.52 -4.56
C ALA A 17 -5.16 -5.83 -5.23
N GLY A 18 -5.79 -5.76 -6.40
CA GLY A 18 -6.22 -6.93 -7.17
C GLY A 18 -5.04 -7.81 -7.61
N VAL A 19 -3.99 -7.22 -8.15
CA VAL A 19 -2.77 -7.95 -8.55
C VAL A 19 -2.09 -8.59 -7.33
N TYR A 20 -1.96 -7.84 -6.23
CA TYR A 20 -1.25 -8.29 -5.05
C TYR A 20 -1.96 -9.47 -4.36
N VAL A 21 -3.28 -9.37 -4.14
CA VAL A 21 -4.06 -10.46 -3.53
C VAL A 21 -4.04 -11.71 -4.41
N ASN A 22 -4.15 -11.55 -5.74
CA ASN A 22 -4.07 -12.69 -6.66
C ASN A 22 -2.71 -13.39 -6.61
N ALA A 23 -1.62 -12.62 -6.57
CA ALA A 23 -0.28 -13.18 -6.45
C ALA A 23 -0.12 -13.98 -5.14
N LEU A 24 -0.52 -13.40 -4.01
CA LEU A 24 -0.44 -14.07 -2.70
C LEU A 24 -1.36 -15.30 -2.60
N ASN A 25 -2.55 -15.27 -3.22
CA ASN A 25 -3.41 -16.44 -3.31
C ASN A 25 -2.72 -17.61 -4.01
N ILE A 26 -2.03 -17.34 -5.12
CA ILE A 26 -1.27 -18.36 -5.85
C ILE A 26 -0.10 -18.86 -5.00
N ILE A 27 0.66 -17.96 -4.39
CA ILE A 27 1.81 -18.30 -3.53
C ILE A 27 1.36 -19.24 -2.41
N HIS A 28 0.36 -18.84 -1.62
CA HIS A 28 -0.10 -19.64 -0.48
C HIS A 28 -0.73 -20.97 -0.91
N TYR A 29 -1.49 -21.00 -2.01
CA TYR A 29 -2.02 -22.25 -2.55
C TYR A 29 -0.90 -23.23 -2.92
N MET A 30 0.14 -22.74 -3.62
CA MET A 30 1.24 -23.59 -4.06
C MET A 30 2.15 -23.99 -2.89
N HIS A 31 2.33 -23.12 -1.90
CA HIS A 31 3.08 -23.44 -0.69
C HIS A 31 2.39 -24.55 0.12
N ASP A 32 1.07 -24.42 0.37
CA ASP A 32 0.28 -25.47 1.04
C ASP A 32 0.33 -26.81 0.27
N LYS A 33 0.39 -26.76 -1.07
CA LYS A 33 0.39 -27.98 -1.89
C LYS A 33 1.75 -28.68 -1.93
N TYR A 34 2.83 -27.93 -2.08
CA TYR A 34 4.15 -28.50 -2.41
C TYR A 34 5.18 -28.37 -1.28
N ALA A 35 4.96 -27.48 -0.32
CA ALA A 35 5.91 -27.16 0.74
C ALA A 35 5.21 -26.98 2.10
N TYR A 36 4.18 -27.79 2.39
CA TYR A 36 3.44 -27.71 3.65
C TYR A 36 4.35 -27.97 4.87
N GLU A 37 4.34 -27.03 5.82
CA GLU A 37 5.14 -27.00 7.05
C GLU A 37 4.62 -28.00 8.10
N LYS A 38 4.70 -29.29 7.76
CA LYS A 38 4.07 -30.38 8.53
C LYS A 38 4.49 -30.41 10.00
N LEU A 39 5.75 -30.15 10.31
CA LEU A 39 6.27 -30.26 11.67
C LEU A 39 5.73 -29.11 12.53
N GLU A 40 5.81 -27.89 12.02
CA GLU A 40 5.30 -26.68 12.65
C GLU A 40 3.79 -26.77 12.84
N MET A 41 3.07 -27.22 11.81
CA MET A 41 1.61 -27.36 11.85
C MET A 41 1.13 -28.51 12.75
N ALA A 42 1.95 -29.54 12.98
CA ALA A 42 1.63 -30.62 13.93
C ALA A 42 1.64 -30.13 15.40
N LEU A 43 2.27 -29.00 15.67
CA LEU A 43 2.32 -28.35 16.99
C LEU A 43 1.19 -27.32 17.19
N HIS A 44 0.27 -27.20 16.23
CA HIS A 44 -0.88 -26.31 16.32
C HIS A 44 -2.18 -27.08 16.58
N ASP A 45 -3.18 -26.38 17.14
CA ASP A 45 -4.54 -26.88 17.22
C ASP A 45 -5.09 -27.24 15.84
N ARG A 46 -6.06 -28.17 15.81
CA ARG A 46 -6.71 -28.64 14.57
C ARG A 46 -7.23 -27.49 13.69
N LYS A 47 -7.73 -26.40 14.30
CA LYS A 47 -8.27 -25.23 13.59
C LYS A 47 -7.38 -24.02 13.83
N VAL A 48 -6.51 -23.73 12.87
CA VAL A 48 -5.65 -22.54 12.88
C VAL A 48 -6.30 -21.40 12.10
N THR A 49 -6.38 -20.23 12.74
CA THR A 49 -6.75 -18.97 12.07
C THR A 49 -5.66 -18.57 11.09
N ARG A 50 -6.03 -18.24 9.86
CA ARG A 50 -5.08 -17.78 8.83
C ARG A 50 -5.25 -16.29 8.63
N TRP A 51 -4.16 -15.56 8.78
CA TRP A 51 -4.08 -14.14 8.46
C TRP A 51 -3.46 -14.00 7.07
N PHE A 52 -3.99 -13.09 6.27
CA PHE A 52 -3.47 -12.77 4.95
C PHE A 52 -2.68 -11.47 5.08
N ALA A 53 -1.43 -11.63 5.53
CA ALA A 53 -0.55 -10.52 5.86
C ALA A 53 -0.08 -9.79 4.60
N THR A 54 -0.45 -8.53 4.50
CA THR A 54 -0.03 -7.63 3.42
C THR A 54 0.91 -6.56 3.96
N GLY A 55 1.90 -6.17 3.14
CA GLY A 55 2.88 -5.15 3.51
C GLY A 55 2.76 -3.92 2.62
N ILE A 56 3.01 -2.74 3.20
CA ILE A 56 3.17 -1.49 2.45
C ILE A 56 4.60 -1.01 2.66
N ALA A 57 5.34 -0.83 1.58
CA ALA A 57 6.69 -0.26 1.60
C ALA A 57 6.65 1.21 1.19
N GLY A 58 7.57 2.02 1.74
CA GLY A 58 7.72 3.43 1.34
C GLY A 58 6.63 4.37 1.85
N LEU A 59 5.93 4.02 2.94
CA LEU A 59 4.80 4.81 3.45
C LEU A 59 5.18 6.27 3.75
N SER A 60 6.32 6.52 4.39
CA SER A 60 6.78 7.89 4.69
C SER A 60 7.04 8.69 3.41
N VAL A 61 7.63 8.06 2.39
CA VAL A 61 7.89 8.69 1.09
C VAL A 61 6.58 9.12 0.43
N VAL A 62 5.57 8.24 0.43
CA VAL A 62 4.24 8.57 -0.10
C VAL A 62 3.59 9.70 0.69
N ALA A 63 3.61 9.62 2.04
CA ALA A 63 3.01 10.64 2.89
C ALA A 63 3.65 12.03 2.69
N ASP A 64 4.99 12.09 2.64
CA ASP A 64 5.74 13.32 2.42
C ASP A 64 5.53 13.88 1.01
N SER A 65 5.45 13.01 0.00
CA SER A 65 5.18 13.42 -1.39
C SER A 65 3.77 14.04 -1.51
N LEU A 66 2.77 13.40 -0.90
CA LEU A 66 1.41 13.92 -0.82
C LEU A 66 1.35 15.23 -0.02
N SER A 67 2.12 15.33 1.05
CA SER A 67 2.26 16.55 1.86
C SER A 67 2.86 17.70 1.06
N ALA A 68 3.94 17.46 0.32
CA ALA A 68 4.57 18.46 -0.54
C ALA A 68 3.59 18.98 -1.60
N ILE A 69 2.84 18.09 -2.26
CA ILE A 69 1.84 18.46 -3.27
C ILE A 69 0.67 19.26 -2.66
N LYS A 70 0.37 19.04 -1.38
CA LYS A 70 -0.75 19.69 -0.69
C LYS A 70 -0.40 21.05 -0.08
N TYR A 71 0.80 21.18 0.48
CA TYR A 71 1.20 22.34 1.30
C TYR A 71 2.32 23.18 0.70
N ALA A 72 3.03 22.66 -0.30
CA ALA A 72 4.03 23.40 -1.08
C ALA A 72 3.62 23.43 -2.56
N LYS A 73 4.43 24.09 -3.39
CA LYS A 73 4.25 24.11 -4.84
C LYS A 73 5.24 23.14 -5.47
N VAL A 74 4.73 22.06 -6.04
CA VAL A 74 5.54 21.02 -6.67
C VAL A 74 5.44 21.14 -8.18
N LYS A 75 6.59 21.26 -8.86
CA LYS A 75 6.66 21.33 -10.31
C LYS A 75 7.35 20.08 -10.86
N PRO A 76 6.66 19.23 -11.64
CA PRO A 76 7.29 18.07 -12.25
C PRO A 76 8.26 18.49 -13.36
N ILE A 77 9.49 18.01 -13.28
CA ILE A 77 10.46 18.05 -14.38
C ILE A 77 10.20 16.81 -15.25
N ARG A 78 9.90 17.05 -16.54
CA ARG A 78 9.53 16.01 -17.49
C ARG A 78 10.63 15.79 -18.52
N ASP A 79 10.79 14.55 -18.93
CA ASP A 79 11.63 14.18 -20.06
C ASP A 79 10.96 14.50 -21.42
N GLU A 80 11.63 14.15 -22.51
CA GLU A 80 11.16 14.31 -23.89
C GLU A 80 9.86 13.55 -24.21
N ASN A 81 9.51 12.51 -23.44
CA ASN A 81 8.29 11.73 -23.58
C ASN A 81 7.16 12.24 -22.66
N GLY A 82 7.42 13.29 -21.87
CA GLY A 82 6.47 13.85 -20.92
C GLY A 82 6.38 13.09 -19.59
N ILE A 83 7.29 12.15 -19.30
CA ILE A 83 7.34 11.40 -18.05
C ILE A 83 8.03 12.25 -16.98
N ALA A 84 7.44 12.34 -15.79
CA ALA A 84 8.05 13.03 -14.66
C ALA A 84 9.26 12.23 -14.16
N VAL A 85 10.44 12.84 -14.20
CA VAL A 85 11.71 12.23 -13.79
C VAL A 85 12.30 12.86 -12.54
N ASP A 86 11.89 14.09 -12.22
CA ASP A 86 12.32 14.82 -11.02
C ASP A 86 11.25 15.87 -10.63
N PHE A 87 11.39 16.50 -9.47
CA PHE A 87 10.44 17.48 -8.94
C PHE A 87 11.15 18.67 -8.29
N GLU A 88 10.80 19.89 -8.71
CA GLU A 88 11.18 21.12 -8.02
C GLU A 88 10.11 21.46 -6.97
N ILE A 89 10.54 21.77 -5.74
CA ILE A 89 9.64 22.12 -4.64
C ILE A 89 9.92 23.57 -4.23
N GLU A 90 8.90 24.42 -4.28
CA GLU A 90 8.91 25.80 -3.80
C GLU A 90 8.03 25.92 -2.55
N GLY A 91 8.62 26.30 -1.41
CA GLY A 91 7.98 26.34 -0.10
C GLY A 91 8.43 25.20 0.82
N ASP A 92 7.86 25.16 2.03
CA ASP A 92 8.10 24.11 3.03
C ASP A 92 6.82 23.32 3.30
N PHE A 93 6.96 22.08 3.73
CA PHE A 93 5.84 21.17 3.97
C PHE A 93 6.12 20.25 5.17
N PRO A 94 5.08 19.85 5.93
CA PRO A 94 5.25 18.96 7.06
C PRO A 94 5.69 17.57 6.60
N LYS A 95 6.62 16.95 7.33
CA LYS A 95 7.17 15.62 7.04
C LYS A 95 6.74 14.62 8.09
N TYR A 96 6.43 13.41 7.66
CA TYR A 96 5.95 12.32 8.47
C TYR A 96 6.95 11.97 9.59
N GLY A 97 6.43 11.64 10.76
CA GLY A 97 7.25 11.28 11.93
C GLY A 97 7.68 12.47 12.81
N ASN A 98 7.08 13.64 12.61
CA ASN A 98 7.32 14.83 13.43
C ASN A 98 6.09 15.25 14.27
N ASP A 99 5.13 14.36 14.48
CA ASP A 99 3.89 14.62 15.25
C ASP A 99 3.08 15.78 14.66
N ASP A 100 2.90 15.78 13.34
CA ASP A 100 2.12 16.79 12.62
C ASP A 100 0.93 16.12 11.93
N ASP A 101 -0.26 16.34 12.48
CA ASP A 101 -1.52 15.77 12.00
C ASP A 101 -1.74 15.98 10.49
N ARG A 102 -1.20 17.04 9.90
CA ARG A 102 -1.39 17.36 8.48
C ARG A 102 -0.79 16.33 7.53
N VAL A 103 0.32 15.69 7.92
CA VAL A 103 1.00 14.64 7.16
C VAL A 103 0.74 13.25 7.74
N ASP A 104 0.61 13.15 9.07
CA ASP A 104 0.32 11.89 9.74
C ASP A 104 -1.08 11.37 9.35
N SER A 105 -2.06 12.26 9.19
CA SER A 105 -3.38 11.90 8.66
C SER A 105 -3.35 11.43 7.20
N LEU A 106 -2.40 11.93 6.38
CA LEU A 106 -2.22 11.45 5.01
C LEU A 106 -1.70 10.01 5.00
N ALA A 107 -0.70 9.71 5.84
CA ALA A 107 -0.19 8.34 6.00
C ALA A 107 -1.31 7.39 6.47
N ALA A 108 -2.06 7.78 7.50
CA ALA A 108 -3.19 6.98 8.00
C ALA A 108 -4.29 6.76 6.94
N LYS A 109 -4.58 7.79 6.13
CA LYS A 109 -5.52 7.70 5.00
C LYS A 109 -5.05 6.70 3.96
N VAL A 110 -3.78 6.76 3.55
CA VAL A 110 -3.20 5.82 2.57
C VAL A 110 -3.33 4.38 3.05
N VAL A 111 -2.92 4.09 4.29
CA VAL A 111 -3.01 2.74 4.88
C VAL A 111 -4.45 2.26 4.92
N SER A 112 -5.36 3.08 5.44
CA SER A 112 -6.79 2.72 5.58
C SER A 112 -7.45 2.47 4.22
N THR A 113 -7.17 3.34 3.25
CA THR A 113 -7.68 3.21 1.88
C THR A 113 -7.19 1.93 1.22
N PHE A 114 -5.88 1.66 1.26
CA PHE A 114 -5.34 0.46 0.62
C PHE A 114 -5.84 -0.82 1.27
N MET A 115 -5.92 -0.84 2.61
CA MET A 115 -6.47 -1.97 3.34
C MET A 115 -7.94 -2.24 3.00
N ASN A 116 -8.74 -1.18 2.82
CA ASN A 116 -10.13 -1.32 2.38
C ASN A 116 -10.24 -1.90 0.97
N LYS A 117 -9.31 -1.57 0.07
CA LYS A 117 -9.24 -2.16 -1.28
C LYS A 117 -8.87 -3.64 -1.21
N ILE A 118 -7.85 -4.01 -0.43
CA ILE A 118 -7.46 -5.42 -0.20
C ILE A 118 -8.66 -6.25 0.30
N ARG A 119 -9.43 -5.74 1.28
CA ARG A 119 -10.59 -6.44 1.87
C ARG A 119 -11.71 -6.76 0.87
N LYS A 120 -11.76 -6.10 -0.30
CA LYS A 120 -12.75 -6.41 -1.35
C LYS A 120 -12.46 -7.73 -2.06
N HIS A 121 -11.23 -8.23 -1.99
CA HIS A 121 -10.79 -9.39 -2.74
C HIS A 121 -10.87 -10.68 -1.92
N PRO A 122 -11.32 -11.80 -2.52
CA PRO A 122 -11.33 -13.09 -1.85
C PRO A 122 -9.90 -13.61 -1.65
N THR A 123 -9.64 -14.16 -0.48
CA THR A 123 -8.33 -14.71 -0.10
C THR A 123 -8.35 -16.24 0.00
N TYR A 124 -7.21 -16.85 -0.28
CA TYR A 124 -7.03 -18.30 -0.20
C TYR A 124 -7.33 -18.82 1.20
N ARG A 125 -8.12 -19.91 1.28
CA ARG A 125 -8.62 -20.52 2.53
C ARG A 125 -9.34 -19.55 3.46
N GLN A 126 -10.00 -18.52 2.91
CA GLN A 126 -10.76 -17.52 3.68
C GLN A 126 -9.89 -16.87 4.77
N SER A 127 -8.61 -16.65 4.46
CA SER A 127 -7.67 -16.00 5.37
C SER A 127 -8.06 -14.54 5.57
N VAL A 128 -7.93 -14.03 6.80
CA VAL A 128 -8.41 -12.68 7.14
C VAL A 128 -7.39 -11.65 6.66
N PRO A 129 -7.74 -10.73 5.74
CA PRO A 129 -6.81 -9.69 5.28
C PRO A 129 -6.36 -8.78 6.40
N THR A 130 -5.05 -8.55 6.49
CA THR A 130 -4.39 -7.70 7.48
C THR A 130 -3.25 -6.91 6.89
#